data_AF-A0A128X648-F1
#
_entry.id   AF-A0A128X648-F1
#
_cell.length_a   1.000
_cell.length_b   1.000
_cell.length_c   1.000
_cell.angle_alpha   90.00
_cell.angle_beta   90.00
_cell.angle_gamma   90.00
#
_symmetry.space_group_name_H-M   'P 1'
#
loop_
_entity.id
_entity.type
_entity.pdbx_description
1 polymer ?
#
loop_
_entity_poly.entity_id
_entity_poly.type
_entity_poly.pdbx_seq_one_letter_code
_entity_poly.pdbx_strand_id
1 'polypeptide(L)'
;MNYVYLKSVAEVEDNFMNYYSILLTIKRLIIGLLPILLVACAHKQSHGPDHYVVRGKTYHVMKSAKHYKAKGIASWYGSHARHQKTSTGERYNMYAMTAAHPTLPIATRVRVKNLNNGRSVVVRINDRGPFLSNRLIDLSFAAAKKLGIKGIAPVEIEVV
;
A
#
# COMPACT_ATOMS: atom_id res chain seq x y z
N MET A 1 -73.13 6.85 25.22
CA MET A 1 -71.83 6.91 25.91
C MET A 1 -70.82 6.01 25.16
N ASN A 2 -70.53 6.27 23.87
CA ASN A 2 -69.68 5.38 23.03
C ASN A 2 -68.87 6.07 21.92
N TYR A 3 -69.02 7.39 21.71
CA TYR A 3 -68.36 8.07 20.57
C TYR A 3 -66.92 8.51 20.88
N VAL A 4 -66.61 8.81 22.14
CA VAL A 4 -65.27 9.23 22.58
C VAL A 4 -64.29 8.04 22.59
N TYR A 5 -64.76 6.84 22.97
CA TYR A 5 -63.94 5.62 23.02
C TYR A 5 -63.56 5.11 21.62
N LEU A 6 -64.48 5.18 20.66
CA LEU A 6 -64.22 4.79 19.28
C LEU A 6 -63.21 5.72 18.58
N LYS A 7 -63.26 7.03 18.84
CA LYS A 7 -62.24 7.98 18.34
C LYS A 7 -60.86 7.68 18.91
N SER A 8 -60.75 7.41 20.21
CA SER A 8 -59.45 7.07 20.82
C SER A 8 -58.87 5.74 20.32
N VAL A 9 -59.71 4.74 20.03
CA VAL A 9 -59.24 3.46 19.49
C VAL A 9 -58.75 3.61 18.04
N ALA A 10 -59.52 4.30 17.19
CA ALA A 10 -59.11 4.56 15.80
C ALA A 10 -57.83 5.41 15.72
N GLU A 11 -57.68 6.41 16.60
CA GLU A 11 -56.49 7.26 16.64
C GLU A 11 -55.25 6.50 17.17
N VAL A 12 -55.43 5.52 18.07
CA VAL A 12 -54.36 4.61 18.49
C VAL A 12 -53.98 3.63 17.38
N GLU A 13 -54.95 3.10 16.64
CA GLU A 13 -54.71 2.21 15.50
C GLU A 13 -54.00 2.94 14.33
N ASP A 14 -54.41 4.17 14.01
CA ASP A 14 -53.77 4.99 12.99
C ASP A 14 -52.32 5.34 13.37
N ASN A 15 -52.08 5.68 14.64
CA ASN A 15 -50.72 5.92 15.14
C ASN A 15 -49.85 4.65 15.11
N PHE A 16 -50.44 3.49 15.40
CA PHE A 16 -49.75 2.21 15.32
C PHE A 16 -49.38 1.83 13.88
N MET A 17 -50.32 2.01 12.94
CA MET A 17 -50.10 1.73 11.52
C MET A 17 -49.11 2.70 10.88
N ASN A 18 -49.12 3.98 11.29
CA ASN A 18 -48.13 4.96 10.87
C ASN A 18 -46.72 4.59 11.39
N TYR A 19 -46.62 4.21 12.67
CA TYR A 19 -45.36 3.77 13.26
C TYR A 19 -44.77 2.54 12.54
N TYR A 20 -45.61 1.55 12.21
CA TYR A 20 -45.18 0.37 11.48
C TYR A 20 -44.70 0.71 10.05
N SER A 21 -45.38 1.65 9.38
CA SER A 21 -45.01 2.14 8.05
C SER A 21 -43.68 2.88 8.05
N ILE A 22 -43.43 3.71 9.08
CA ILE A 22 -42.16 4.41 9.28
C ILE A 22 -41.03 3.40 9.54
N LEU A 23 -41.25 2.41 10.42
CA LEU A 23 -40.27 1.37 10.71
C LEU A 23 -39.92 0.52 9.48
N LEU A 24 -40.90 0.15 8.66
CA LEU A 24 -40.67 -0.56 7.40
C LEU A 24 -39.87 0.29 6.39
N THR A 25 -40.14 1.59 6.33
CA THR A 25 -39.41 2.52 5.46
C THR A 25 -37.96 2.68 5.91
N ILE A 26 -37.71 2.83 7.21
CA ILE A 26 -36.36 2.89 7.81
C ILE A 26 -35.62 1.57 7.59
N LYS A 27 -36.28 0.42 7.77
CA LYS A 27 -35.69 -0.91 7.57
C LYS A 27 -35.31 -1.17 6.10
N ARG A 28 -36.13 -0.69 5.15
CA ARG A 28 -35.82 -0.72 3.71
C ARG A 28 -34.63 0.18 3.34
N LEU A 29 -34.52 1.36 3.94
CA LEU A 29 -33.36 2.25 3.76
C LEU A 29 -32.07 1.62 4.30
N ILE A 30 -32.11 1.01 5.49
CA ILE A 30 -30.94 0.34 6.10
C ILE A 30 -30.49 -0.87 5.27
N ILE A 31 -31.42 -1.71 4.82
CA ILE A 31 -31.10 -2.90 4.00
C ILE A 31 -30.65 -2.49 2.59
N GLY A 32 -31.15 -1.38 2.03
CA GLY A 32 -30.75 -0.86 0.72
C GLY A 32 -29.40 -0.13 0.70
N LEU A 33 -28.99 0.50 1.81
CA LEU A 33 -27.70 1.22 1.91
C LEU A 33 -26.52 0.32 2.32
N LEU A 34 -26.77 -0.77 3.05
CA LEU A 34 -25.73 -1.69 3.55
C LEU A 34 -24.89 -2.39 2.45
N PRO A 35 -25.44 -2.83 1.31
CA PRO A 35 -24.63 -3.44 0.25
C PRO A 35 -23.82 -2.42 -0.57
N ILE A 36 -24.15 -1.13 -0.54
CA ILE A 36 -23.43 -0.07 -1.27
C ILE A 36 -22.11 0.29 -0.56
N LEU A 37 -22.01 0.08 0.75
CA LEU A 37 -20.79 0.34 1.53
C LEU A 37 -19.71 -0.75 1.34
N LEU A 38 -20.08 -1.96 0.91
CA LEU A 38 -19.17 -3.11 0.79
C LEU A 38 -18.40 -3.19 -0.54
N VAL A 39 -18.70 -2.35 -1.54
CA VAL A 39 -18.10 -2.46 -2.88
C VAL A 39 -16.81 -1.64 -3.06
N ALA A 40 -16.44 -0.77 -2.11
CA ALA A 40 -15.29 0.13 -2.29
C ALA A 40 -14.01 -0.35 -1.58
N CYS A 41 -13.45 -1.50 -1.96
CA CYS A 41 -12.04 -1.82 -1.66
C CYS A 41 -11.46 -2.91 -2.59
N ALA A 42 -11.64 -2.78 -3.91
CA ALA A 42 -10.78 -3.48 -4.87
C ALA A 42 -9.75 -2.49 -5.41
N HIS A 43 -8.71 -2.19 -4.61
CA HIS A 43 -7.58 -1.39 -5.08
C HIS A 43 -6.79 -2.24 -6.08
N LYS A 44 -7.17 -2.19 -7.37
CA LYS A 44 -6.46 -2.88 -8.44
C LYS A 44 -5.06 -2.28 -8.50
N GLN A 45 -4.08 -3.03 -8.02
CA GLN A 45 -2.68 -2.62 -8.02
C GLN A 45 -2.26 -2.45 -9.48
N SER A 46 -2.22 -1.20 -9.96
CA SER A 46 -1.80 -0.89 -11.33
C SER A 46 -0.40 -1.43 -11.50
N HIS A 47 -0.26 -2.50 -12.28
CA HIS A 47 1.05 -3.00 -12.68
C HIS A 47 1.56 -1.95 -13.67
N GLY A 48 2.60 -1.21 -13.28
CA GLY A 48 3.30 -0.31 -14.17
C GLY A 48 3.82 -1.05 -15.42
N PRO A 49 4.41 -0.34 -16.39
CA PRO A 49 4.85 -0.96 -17.63
C PRO A 49 5.82 -2.13 -17.38
N ASP A 50 5.68 -3.21 -18.17
CA ASP A 50 6.50 -4.43 -18.08
C ASP A 50 8.00 -4.17 -18.30
N HIS A 51 8.34 -3.05 -18.93
CA HIS A 51 9.70 -2.59 -19.12
C HIS A 51 9.78 -1.07 -19.14
N TYR A 52 10.98 -0.53 -18.95
CA TYR A 52 11.26 0.90 -19.07
C TYR A 52 12.71 1.13 -19.49
N VAL A 53 13.00 2.30 -20.06
CA VAL A 53 14.33 2.64 -20.60
C VAL A 53 14.95 3.75 -19.77
N VAL A 54 16.20 3.54 -19.34
CA VAL A 54 17.02 4.57 -18.68
C VAL A 54 18.37 4.62 -19.38
N ARG A 55 18.73 5.79 -19.93
CA ARG A 55 20.02 6.02 -20.61
C ARG A 55 20.32 5.00 -21.71
N GLY A 56 19.31 4.65 -22.52
CA GLY A 56 19.43 3.67 -23.62
C GLY A 56 19.45 2.21 -23.19
N LYS A 57 19.41 1.91 -21.87
CA LYS A 57 19.30 0.55 -21.35
C LYS A 57 17.85 0.21 -21.01
N THR A 58 17.35 -0.90 -21.53
CA THR A 58 16.04 -1.46 -21.20
C THR A 58 16.10 -2.30 -19.93
N TYR A 59 15.17 -2.05 -19.02
CA TYR A 59 14.95 -2.81 -17.80
C TYR A 59 13.60 -3.50 -17.88
N HIS A 60 13.58 -4.82 -17.67
CA HIS A 60 12.36 -5.61 -17.64
C HIS A 60 11.93 -5.85 -16.20
N VAL A 61 10.71 -5.42 -15.85
CA VAL A 61 10.12 -5.67 -14.55
C VAL A 61 9.74 -7.14 -14.48
N MET A 62 10.06 -7.78 -13.36
CA MET A 62 9.74 -9.18 -13.14
C MET A 62 8.22 -9.35 -13.04
N LYS A 63 7.67 -10.35 -13.72
CA LYS A 63 6.24 -10.70 -13.62
C LYS A 63 5.85 -11.20 -12.23
N SER A 64 6.80 -11.80 -11.51
CA SER A 64 6.62 -12.31 -10.16
C SER A 64 7.91 -12.14 -9.37
N ALA A 65 7.77 -11.78 -8.10
CA ALA A 65 8.87 -11.68 -7.14
C ALA A 65 9.01 -12.95 -6.28
N LYS A 66 8.18 -13.97 -6.54
CA LYS A 66 8.12 -15.18 -5.70
C LYS A 66 9.49 -15.86 -5.65
N HIS A 67 9.95 -16.19 -4.44
CA HIS A 67 11.26 -16.80 -4.18
C HIS A 67 12.48 -15.99 -4.64
N TYR A 68 12.31 -14.70 -4.96
CA TYR A 68 13.44 -13.88 -5.35
C TYR A 68 14.41 -13.73 -4.18
N LYS A 69 15.66 -14.09 -4.44
CA LYS A 69 16.79 -13.98 -3.51
C LYS A 69 18.03 -13.59 -4.29
N ALA A 70 18.75 -12.57 -3.82
CA ALA A 70 19.94 -12.07 -4.49
C ALA A 70 20.96 -11.51 -3.49
N LYS A 71 22.25 -11.63 -3.84
CA LYS A 71 23.35 -10.95 -3.14
C LYS A 71 23.92 -9.85 -4.03
N GLY A 72 24.35 -8.76 -3.40
CA GLY A 72 24.94 -7.65 -4.12
C GLY A 72 25.25 -6.47 -3.21
N ILE A 73 25.53 -5.31 -3.81
CA ILE A 73 25.86 -4.10 -3.06
C ILE A 73 24.60 -3.27 -2.82
N ALA A 74 24.33 -2.95 -1.57
CA ALA A 74 23.38 -1.91 -1.20
C ALA A 74 24.08 -0.56 -1.11
N SER A 75 23.36 0.51 -1.43
CA SER A 75 23.68 1.85 -0.95
C SER A 75 22.42 2.53 -0.42
N TRP A 76 22.44 3.84 -0.24
CA TRP A 76 21.28 4.61 0.17
C TRP A 76 21.23 5.98 -0.51
N TYR A 77 20.02 6.52 -0.67
CA TYR A 77 19.80 7.82 -1.28
C TYR A 77 20.34 8.96 -0.41
N GLY A 78 21.23 9.78 -0.98
CA GLY A 78 21.70 11.01 -0.32
C GLY A 78 20.58 12.04 -0.09
N SER A 79 20.82 12.98 0.83
CA SER A 79 19.86 14.01 1.28
C SER A 79 19.26 14.92 0.19
N HIS A 80 19.85 14.93 -1.00
CA HIS A 80 19.40 15.70 -2.18
C HIS A 80 18.14 15.11 -2.85
N ALA A 81 17.77 13.86 -2.54
CA ALA A 81 16.56 13.22 -3.05
C ALA A 81 15.25 13.68 -2.37
N ARG A 82 15.33 14.49 -1.30
CA ARG A 82 14.20 14.90 -0.43
C ARG A 82 12.97 15.50 -1.14
N HIS A 83 13.14 16.04 -2.35
CA HIS A 83 12.06 16.69 -3.09
C HIS A 83 11.71 15.99 -4.40
N GLN A 84 12.33 14.84 -4.69
CA GLN A 84 12.07 14.10 -5.91
C GLN A 84 10.90 13.13 -5.70
N LYS A 85 10.08 12.99 -6.75
CA LYS A 85 9.08 11.92 -6.83
C LYS A 85 9.80 10.61 -7.14
N THR A 86 9.42 9.54 -6.46
CA THR A 86 9.83 8.19 -6.83
C THR A 86 9.13 7.77 -8.12
N SER A 87 9.52 6.63 -8.67
CA SER A 87 8.88 6.01 -9.84
C SER A 87 7.42 5.63 -9.62
N THR A 88 6.95 5.57 -8.37
CA THR A 88 5.53 5.39 -8.03
C THR A 88 4.76 6.71 -7.94
N GLY A 89 5.45 7.84 -8.07
CA GLY A 89 4.88 9.19 -7.88
C GLY A 89 4.82 9.62 -6.42
N GLU A 90 5.14 8.76 -5.46
CA GLU A 90 5.26 9.10 -4.04
C GLU A 90 6.41 10.10 -3.84
N ARG A 91 6.27 11.05 -2.90
CA ARG A 91 7.42 11.86 -2.48
C ARG A 91 8.41 10.98 -1.72
N TYR A 92 9.69 11.08 -2.04
CA TYR A 92 10.72 10.36 -1.29
C TYR A 92 10.70 10.76 0.20
N ASN A 93 10.50 9.79 1.07
CA ASN A 93 10.60 9.95 2.52
C ASN A 93 11.82 9.18 3.04
N MET A 94 12.86 9.92 3.43
CA MET A 94 14.11 9.33 3.93
C MET A 94 13.95 8.50 5.21
N TYR A 95 12.89 8.75 5.98
CA TYR A 95 12.61 8.08 7.25
C TYR A 95 11.67 6.87 7.09
N ALA A 96 11.11 6.66 5.90
CA ALA A 96 10.29 5.48 5.61
C ALA A 96 11.15 4.22 5.43
N MET A 97 10.57 3.04 5.64
CA MET A 97 11.24 1.75 5.37
C MET A 97 11.03 1.35 3.90
N THR A 98 11.68 2.06 3.00
CA THR A 98 11.54 1.88 1.54
C THR A 98 12.88 1.72 0.84
N ALA A 99 12.84 1.23 -0.40
CA ALA A 99 14.01 1.05 -1.25
C ALA A 99 13.65 1.10 -2.74
N ALA A 100 14.67 1.23 -3.56
CA ALA A 100 14.61 1.13 -5.00
C ALA A 100 15.28 -0.13 -5.52
N HIS A 101 14.64 -0.76 -6.49
CA HIS A 101 15.18 -1.92 -7.18
C HIS A 101 14.89 -1.82 -8.69
N PRO A 102 15.81 -2.25 -9.58
CA PRO A 102 15.63 -2.07 -11.02
C PRO A 102 14.45 -2.90 -11.57
N THR A 103 14.25 -4.12 -11.07
CA THR A 103 13.33 -5.06 -11.73
C THR A 103 12.27 -5.68 -10.82
N LEU A 104 12.32 -5.45 -9.51
CA LEU A 104 11.30 -6.04 -8.62
C LEU A 104 9.99 -5.29 -8.83
N PRO A 105 8.82 -5.95 -8.79
CA PRO A 105 7.54 -5.27 -8.79
C PRO A 105 7.48 -4.18 -7.71
N ILE A 106 6.79 -3.09 -8.02
CA ILE A 106 6.50 -2.07 -7.00
C ILE A 106 5.65 -2.71 -5.90
N ALA A 107 5.83 -2.22 -4.67
CA ALA A 107 5.21 -2.69 -3.43
C ALA A 107 5.67 -4.07 -2.95
N THR A 108 6.55 -4.77 -3.68
CA THR A 108 7.24 -5.94 -3.16
C THR A 108 7.94 -5.60 -1.84
N ARG A 109 7.81 -6.46 -0.84
CA ARG A 109 8.57 -6.36 0.40
C ARG A 109 9.77 -7.30 0.33
N VAL A 110 10.92 -6.81 0.76
CA VAL A 110 12.14 -7.61 0.84
C VAL A 110 12.76 -7.46 2.23
N ARG A 111 13.22 -8.58 2.77
CA ARG A 111 14.18 -8.60 3.88
C ARG A 111 15.55 -8.31 3.30
N VAL A 112 16.22 -7.30 3.85
CA VAL A 112 17.59 -6.92 3.52
C VAL A 112 18.45 -7.29 4.71
N LYS A 113 19.46 -8.15 4.49
CA LYS A 113 20.46 -8.52 5.49
C LYS A 113 21.80 -7.91 5.12
N ASN A 114 22.36 -7.10 6.02
CA ASN A 114 23.73 -6.61 5.89
C ASN A 114 24.71 -7.75 6.21
N LEU A 115 25.51 -8.15 5.22
CA LEU A 115 26.42 -9.28 5.36
C LEU A 115 27.64 -8.97 6.24
N ASN A 116 27.96 -7.69 6.45
CA ASN A 116 29.08 -7.29 7.31
C ASN A 116 28.77 -7.46 8.80
N ASN A 117 27.50 -7.38 9.22
CA ASN A 117 27.13 -7.37 10.65
C ASN A 117 25.90 -8.23 10.99
N GLY A 118 25.31 -8.92 10.01
CA GLY A 118 24.15 -9.79 10.20
C GLY A 118 22.81 -9.09 10.46
N ARG A 119 22.79 -7.76 10.62
CA ARG A 119 21.56 -7.00 10.90
C ARG A 119 20.63 -7.06 9.70
N SER A 120 19.33 -7.11 9.98
CA SER A 120 18.30 -7.22 8.93
C SER A 120 17.16 -6.24 9.14
N VAL A 121 16.57 -5.77 8.05
CA VAL A 121 15.34 -4.96 8.04
C VAL A 121 14.43 -5.41 6.91
N VAL A 122 13.13 -5.11 6.98
CA VAL A 122 12.21 -5.26 5.86
C VAL A 122 11.92 -3.89 5.26
N VAL A 123 11.97 -3.79 3.94
CA VAL A 123 11.66 -2.58 3.17
C VAL A 123 10.65 -2.87 2.08
N ARG A 124 9.85 -1.86 1.71
CA ARG A 124 8.97 -1.89 0.54
C ARG A 124 9.67 -1.27 -0.66
N ILE A 125 9.63 -1.94 -1.81
CA ILE A 125 10.08 -1.37 -3.08
C ILE A 125 9.07 -0.31 -3.54
N ASN A 126 9.52 0.94 -3.65
CA ASN A 126 8.66 2.05 -4.10
C ASN A 126 9.33 2.95 -5.14
N ASP A 127 10.48 2.52 -5.67
CA ASP A 127 11.20 3.28 -6.68
C ASP A 127 12.02 2.35 -7.59
N ARG A 128 12.54 2.90 -8.69
CA ARG A 128 13.40 2.23 -9.67
C ARG A 128 14.84 2.72 -9.56
N GLY A 129 15.76 1.85 -9.97
CA GLY A 129 17.19 2.02 -9.77
C GLY A 129 17.72 0.97 -8.81
N PRO A 130 19.04 0.88 -8.61
CA PRO A 130 20.08 1.84 -9.02
C PRO A 130 20.42 1.76 -10.52
N PHE A 131 20.77 2.88 -11.15
CA PHE A 131 21.05 2.94 -12.61
C PHE A 131 22.51 3.23 -12.98
N LEU A 132 23.29 3.79 -12.06
CA LEU A 132 24.63 4.32 -12.31
C LEU A 132 25.75 3.43 -11.77
N SER A 133 25.44 2.20 -11.42
CA SER A 133 26.35 1.32 -10.67
C SER A 133 25.89 -0.12 -10.75
N ASN A 134 26.79 -1.06 -10.48
CA ASN A 134 26.48 -2.49 -10.24
C ASN A 134 25.84 -2.74 -8.85
N ARG A 135 25.09 -1.77 -8.32
CA ARG A 135 24.37 -1.88 -7.04
C ARG A 135 23.06 -2.62 -7.24
N LEU A 136 22.72 -3.47 -6.27
CA LEU A 136 21.52 -4.28 -6.24
C LEU A 136 20.29 -3.48 -5.77
N ILE A 137 20.48 -2.63 -4.76
CA ILE A 137 19.37 -1.94 -4.07
C ILE A 137 19.83 -0.60 -3.50
N ASP A 138 19.02 0.44 -3.65
CA ASP A 138 19.23 1.74 -2.97
C ASP A 138 18.19 1.90 -1.86
N LEU A 139 18.66 1.99 -0.62
CA LEU A 139 17.82 2.04 0.58
C LEU A 139 17.45 3.48 0.95
N SER A 140 16.36 3.64 1.71
CA SER A 140 16.13 4.87 2.46
C SER A 140 17.21 5.07 3.54
N PHE A 141 17.40 6.32 3.99
CA PHE A 141 18.31 6.65 5.08
C PHE A 141 17.97 5.88 6.36
N ALA A 142 16.69 5.78 6.73
CA ALA A 142 16.27 5.04 7.92
C ALA A 142 16.60 3.54 7.83
N ALA A 143 16.39 2.91 6.67
CA ALA A 143 16.73 1.50 6.47
C ALA A 143 18.25 1.27 6.56
N ALA A 144 19.04 2.11 5.88
CA ALA A 144 20.50 2.05 5.94
C ALA A 144 21.04 2.27 7.36
N LYS A 145 20.51 3.26 8.09
CA LYS A 145 20.87 3.53 9.49
C LYS A 145 20.59 2.33 10.39
N LYS A 146 19.41 1.71 10.27
CA LYS A 146 19.05 0.49 11.03
C LYS A 146 19.96 -0.70 10.71
N LEU A 147 20.41 -0.82 9.46
CA LEU A 147 21.35 -1.84 9.03
C LEU A 147 22.82 -1.53 9.39
N GLY A 148 23.13 -0.33 9.88
CA GLY A 148 24.50 0.10 10.15
C GLY A 148 25.33 0.35 8.88
N ILE A 149 24.69 0.77 7.78
CA ILE A 149 25.35 1.08 6.51
C ILE A 149 25.65 2.58 6.46
N LYS A 150 26.94 2.96 6.41
CA LYS A 150 27.38 4.37 6.33
C LYS A 150 27.47 4.90 4.89
N GLY A 151 27.77 4.03 3.93
CA GLY A 151 27.85 4.37 2.51
C GLY A 151 27.28 3.25 1.65
N ILE A 152 28.09 2.23 1.41
CA ILE A 152 27.68 0.99 0.75
C ILE A 152 27.96 -0.22 1.64
N ALA A 153 27.29 -1.34 1.40
CA ALA A 153 27.58 -2.61 2.06
C ALA A 153 27.15 -3.81 1.20
N PRO A 154 27.82 -4.96 1.31
CA PRO A 154 27.31 -6.21 0.76
C PRO A 154 26.05 -6.63 1.53
N VAL A 155 25.00 -6.97 0.79
CA VAL A 155 23.71 -7.41 1.32
C VAL A 155 23.23 -8.68 0.64
N GLU A 156 22.37 -9.40 1.34
CA GLU A 156 21.44 -10.37 0.76
C GLU A 156 20.03 -9.80 0.87
N ILE A 157 19.26 -9.87 -0.22
CA ILE A 157 17.83 -9.51 -0.22
C ILE A 157 16.99 -10.73 -0.56
N GLU A 158 15.86 -10.87 0.12
CA GLU A 158 14.92 -11.98 -0.06
C GLU A 158 13.48 -11.45 0.05
N VAL A 159 12.61 -11.85 -0.86
CA VAL A 159 11.18 -11.46 -0.82
C VAL A 159 10.48 -12.12 0.36
N VAL A 160 9.65 -11.33 1.06
CA VAL A 160 8.86 -11.74 2.24
C VAL A 160 7.37 -11.66 2.02
#